data_AF-A0A060BV10-F1
#
_entry.id   AF-A0A060BV10-F1
#
_cell.length_a   1.000
_cell.length_b   1.000
_cell.length_c   1.000
_cell.angle_alpha   90.00
_cell.angle_beta   90.00
_cell.angle_gamma   90.00
#
_symmetry.space_group_name_H-M   'P 1'
#
loop_
_entity.id
_entity.type
_entity.pdbx_description
1 polymer ?
#
loop_
_entity_poly.entity_id
_entity_poly.type
_entity_poly.pdbx_seq_one_letter_code
_entity_poly.pdbx_strand_id
1 'polypeptide(L)'
;MTVAEAALLAGLVKSPSRLAPTRNFDGAEKRARIVLDAMKDCGFISAAAERTALAKPPQIVAQANSSAVNYAGDWVMDALNDLIGHIDQDIVVVTTIDSGLQAVAERALADELAAKGAKGQVSQGALISMTPDGAVRALVGG
;
A
#
# COMPACT_ATOMS: atom_id res chain seq x y z
N MET A 1 2.38 -6.11 15.33
CA MET A 1 3.71 -5.53 15.09
C MET A 1 4.73 -6.19 16.00
N THR A 2 5.78 -6.81 15.45
CA THR A 2 6.87 -7.46 16.21
C THR A 2 8.05 -6.49 16.46
N VAL A 3 8.97 -6.83 17.36
CA VAL A 3 10.20 -6.03 17.60
C VAL A 3 11.05 -5.89 16.34
N ALA A 4 11.11 -6.95 15.52
CA ALA A 4 11.83 -6.93 14.25
C ALA A 4 11.17 -5.99 13.22
N GLU A 5 9.83 -5.99 13.14
CA GLU A 5 9.06 -5.06 12.30
C GLU A 5 9.23 -3.61 12.77
N ALA A 6 9.16 -3.36 14.08
CA ALA A 6 9.36 -2.03 14.65
C ALA A 6 10.78 -1.49 14.35
N ALA A 7 11.80 -2.33 14.52
CA ALA A 7 13.18 -1.96 14.24
C ALA A 7 13.44 -1.71 12.75
N LEU A 8 12.82 -2.49 11.86
CA LEU A 8 12.86 -2.27 10.42
C LEU A 8 12.29 -0.90 10.07
N LEU A 9 11.06 -0.60 10.52
CA LEU A 9 10.37 0.66 10.24
C LEU A 9 11.12 1.87 10.80
N ALA A 10 11.60 1.80 12.05
CA ALA A 10 12.42 2.84 12.65
C ALA A 10 13.75 3.05 11.89
N GLY A 11 14.31 1.98 11.33
CA GLY A 11 15.50 2.04 10.48
C GLY A 11 15.29 2.84 9.20
N LEU A 12 14.07 2.83 8.64
CA LEU A 12 13.75 3.49 7.37
C LEU A 12 13.86 5.02 7.45
N VAL A 13 13.64 5.62 8.63
CA VAL A 13 13.66 7.08 8.84
C VAL A 13 14.94 7.74 8.30
N LYS A 14 16.07 7.03 8.34
CA LYS A 14 17.35 7.55 7.83
C LYS A 14 17.33 7.81 6.32
N SER A 15 16.65 6.97 5.54
CA SER A 15 16.60 7.10 4.09
C SER A 15 15.45 6.25 3.51
N PRO A 16 14.19 6.70 3.66
CA PRO A 16 13.01 5.87 3.40
C PRO A 16 12.99 5.25 2.01
N SER A 17 13.27 6.05 0.97
CA SER A 17 13.28 5.53 -0.40
C SER A 17 14.41 4.51 -0.61
N ARG A 18 15.66 4.83 -0.23
CA ARG A 18 16.84 3.95 -0.48
C ARG A 18 16.77 2.62 0.29
N LEU A 19 16.19 2.65 1.48
CA LEU A 19 16.05 1.49 2.37
C LEU A 19 14.68 0.85 2.29
N ALA A 20 13.83 1.23 1.33
CA ALA A 20 12.52 0.63 1.14
C ALA A 20 12.66 -0.89 1.05
N PRO A 21 12.05 -1.67 1.98
CA PRO A 21 12.26 -3.12 2.02
C PRO A 21 11.78 -3.86 0.78
N THR A 22 10.82 -3.27 0.04
CA THR A 22 10.33 -3.75 -1.26
C THR A 22 11.38 -3.66 -2.37
N ARG A 23 12.41 -2.83 -2.21
CA ARG A 23 13.47 -2.61 -3.21
C ARG A 23 14.85 -3.02 -2.73
N ASN A 24 15.13 -2.86 -1.44
CA ASN A 24 16.44 -3.10 -0.83
C ASN A 24 16.26 -3.71 0.56
N PHE A 25 15.82 -4.97 0.58
CA PHE A 25 15.58 -5.70 1.82
C PHE A 25 16.85 -5.82 2.67
N ASP A 26 17.97 -6.23 2.08
CA ASP A 26 19.26 -6.39 2.78
C ASP A 26 19.71 -5.09 3.45
N GLY A 27 19.54 -3.95 2.77
CA GLY A 27 19.85 -2.64 3.33
C GLY A 27 18.93 -2.27 4.49
N ALA A 28 17.64 -2.57 4.36
CA ALA A 28 16.65 -2.35 5.41
C ALA A 28 16.96 -3.22 6.64
N GLU A 29 17.29 -4.50 6.45
CA GLU A 29 17.61 -5.45 7.51
C GLU A 29 18.90 -5.06 8.24
N LYS A 30 19.96 -4.70 7.51
CA LYS A 30 21.21 -4.17 8.11
C LYS A 30 20.93 -2.95 8.97
N ARG A 31 20.04 -2.07 8.52
CA ARG A 31 19.66 -0.90 9.29
C ARG A 31 18.81 -1.25 10.51
N ALA A 32 17.91 -2.22 10.39
CA ALA A 32 17.10 -2.73 11.49
C ALA A 32 17.97 -3.33 12.61
N ARG A 33 19.06 -4.04 12.27
CA ARG A 33 20.00 -4.58 13.25
C ARG A 33 20.60 -3.49 14.15
N ILE A 34 21.01 -2.36 13.56
CA ILE A 34 21.53 -1.22 14.33
C ILE A 34 20.48 -0.68 15.30
N VAL A 35 19.20 -0.68 14.90
CA VAL A 35 18.10 -0.26 15.78
C VAL A 35 17.88 -1.27 16.91
N LEU A 36 17.94 -2.58 16.62
CA LEU A 36 17.84 -3.63 17.64
C LEU A 36 18.96 -3.53 18.68
N ASP A 37 20.20 -3.31 18.22
CA ASP A 37 21.36 -3.10 19.09
C ASP A 37 21.13 -1.90 20.01
N ALA A 38 20.69 -0.76 19.45
CA ALA A 38 20.37 0.44 20.22
C ALA A 38 19.21 0.22 21.21
N MET A 39 18.17 -0.53 20.82
CA MET A 39 17.05 -0.87 21.70
C MET A 39 17.51 -1.72 22.89
N LYS A 40 18.45 -2.65 22.68
CA LYS A 40 19.04 -3.42 23.77
C LYS A 40 19.88 -2.51 24.67
N ASP A 41 20.76 -1.70 24.10
CA ASP A 41 21.69 -0.86 24.85
C ASP A 41 20.96 0.18 25.71
N CYS A 42 19.82 0.69 25.23
CA CYS A 42 18.94 1.58 26.00
C CYS A 42 17.99 0.83 26.96
N GLY A 43 18.03 -0.50 27.02
CA GLY A 43 17.21 -1.31 27.93
C GLY A 43 15.74 -1.48 27.52
N PHE A 44 15.36 -1.14 26.29
CA PHE A 44 13.99 -1.30 25.80
C PHE A 44 13.66 -2.77 25.46
N ILE A 45 14.66 -3.59 25.16
CA ILE A 45 14.50 -5.03 24.91
C ILE A 45 15.59 -5.83 25.65
N SER A 46 15.29 -7.09 25.96
CA SER A 46 16.29 -8.02 26.50
C SER A 46 17.21 -8.56 25.39
N ALA A 47 18.40 -9.04 25.76
CA ALA A 47 19.31 -9.71 24.83
C ALA A 47 18.68 -10.95 24.16
N ALA A 48 17.78 -11.65 24.86
CA ALA A 48 17.02 -12.77 24.30
C ALA A 48 16.02 -12.31 23.23
N ALA A 49 15.35 -11.17 23.45
CA ALA A 49 14.43 -10.59 22.48
C ALA A 49 15.17 -10.08 21.24
N GLU A 50 16.33 -9.42 21.41
CA GLU A 50 17.22 -9.03 20.32
C GLU A 50 17.61 -10.23 19.46
N ARG A 51 18.13 -11.30 20.08
CA ARG A 51 18.53 -12.52 19.36
C ARG A 51 17.37 -13.17 18.61
N THR A 52 16.17 -13.15 19.19
CA THR A 52 14.96 -13.67 18.54
C THR A 52 14.57 -12.82 17.34
N ALA A 53 14.62 -11.49 17.46
CA ALA A 53 14.33 -10.57 16.36
C ALA A 53 15.33 -10.71 15.21
N LEU A 54 16.62 -10.91 15.52
CA LEU A 54 17.66 -11.14 14.51
C LEU A 54 17.53 -12.49 13.80
N ALA A 55 17.00 -13.51 14.48
CA ALA A 55 16.79 -14.84 13.91
C ALA A 55 15.50 -14.93 13.05
N LYS A 56 14.59 -13.96 13.19
CA LYS A 56 13.30 -13.91 12.49
C LYS A 56 13.10 -12.54 11.86
N PRO A 57 13.80 -12.25 10.74
CA PRO A 57 13.60 -11.00 10.03
C PRO A 57 12.14 -10.89 9.54
N PRO A 58 11.58 -9.67 9.49
CA PRO A 58 10.19 -9.46 9.09
C PRO A 58 9.96 -9.86 7.63
N GLN A 59 8.85 -10.53 7.37
CA GLN A 59 8.42 -10.82 6.01
C GLN A 59 7.84 -9.57 5.36
N ILE A 60 8.34 -9.22 4.18
CA ILE A 60 7.78 -8.12 3.40
C ILE A 60 6.55 -8.64 2.70
N VAL A 61 5.39 -8.17 3.15
CA VAL A 61 4.16 -8.30 2.38
C VAL A 61 4.21 -7.19 1.34
N ALA A 62 4.57 -7.55 0.10
CA ALA A 62 4.29 -6.64 -1.01
C ALA A 62 2.77 -6.46 -1.05
N GLN A 63 2.27 -5.23 -0.91
CA GLN A 63 0.93 -4.95 -1.38
C GLN A 63 0.91 -5.35 -2.86
N ALA A 64 -0.02 -6.20 -3.25
CA ALA A 64 -0.32 -6.38 -4.66
C ALA A 64 -0.51 -4.97 -5.21
N ASN A 65 0.30 -4.59 -6.20
CA ASN A 65 0.21 -3.29 -6.85
C ASN A 65 -1.23 -3.09 -7.28
N SER A 66 -2.01 -2.37 -6.49
CA SER A 66 -3.37 -2.03 -6.82
C SER A 66 -3.29 -0.76 -7.67
N SER A 67 -2.69 -0.88 -8.86
CA SER A 67 -2.76 0.17 -9.88
C SER A 67 -4.23 0.57 -10.15
N ALA A 68 -5.17 -0.32 -9.86
CA ALA A 68 -6.59 -0.06 -9.95
C ALA A 68 -7.22 0.66 -8.73
N VAL A 69 -6.64 0.60 -7.52
CA VAL A 69 -7.05 1.47 -6.40
C VAL A 69 -6.58 2.90 -6.64
N ASN A 70 -5.54 3.11 -7.45
CA ASN A 70 -5.04 4.45 -7.75
C ASN A 70 -6.10 5.31 -8.46
N TYR A 71 -6.86 4.76 -9.41
CA TYR A 71 -7.89 5.53 -10.11
C TYR A 71 -9.04 5.97 -9.19
N ALA A 72 -9.47 5.10 -8.28
CA ALA A 72 -10.48 5.45 -7.27
C ALA A 72 -9.99 6.58 -6.34
N GLY A 73 -8.72 6.51 -5.91
CA GLY A 73 -8.09 7.55 -5.09
C GLY A 73 -7.94 8.88 -5.84
N ASP A 74 -7.43 8.84 -7.07
CA ASP A 74 -7.26 10.03 -7.92
C ASP A 74 -8.61 10.71 -8.19
N TRP A 75 -9.64 9.94 -8.52
CA TRP A 75 -11.00 10.47 -8.71
C TRP A 75 -11.55 11.14 -7.44
N VAL A 76 -11.32 10.55 -6.26
CA VAL A 76 -11.72 11.16 -4.99
C VAL A 76 -10.97 12.48 -4.77
N MET A 77 -9.68 12.55 -5.09
CA MET A 77 -8.89 13.78 -4.95
C MET A 77 -9.37 14.89 -5.90
N ASP A 78 -9.70 14.54 -7.16
CA ASP A 78 -10.29 15.49 -8.11
C ASP A 78 -11.65 16.01 -7.62
N ALA A 79 -12.52 15.10 -7.15
CA ALA A 79 -13.82 15.48 -6.61
C ALA A 79 -13.71 16.36 -5.36
N LEU A 80 -12.69 16.15 -4.51
CA LEU A 80 -12.44 16.98 -3.35
C LEU A 80 -11.97 18.39 -3.74
N ASN A 81 -11.08 18.50 -4.74
CA ASN A 81 -10.65 19.81 -5.26
C ASN A 81 -11.85 20.65 -5.73
N ASP A 82 -12.82 20.02 -6.40
CA ASP A 82 -14.03 20.69 -6.86
C ASP A 82 -14.97 21.08 -5.71
N LEU A 83 -15.03 20.27 -4.65
CA LEU A 83 -15.99 20.46 -3.55
C LEU A 83 -15.49 21.45 -2.47
N ILE A 84 -14.23 21.33 -2.07
CA ILE A 84 -13.66 22.08 -0.95
C ILE A 84 -12.40 22.88 -1.32
N GLY A 85 -11.91 22.77 -2.55
CA GLY A 85 -10.71 23.44 -3.00
C GLY A 85 -9.43 22.81 -2.43
N HIS A 86 -8.40 23.64 -2.25
CA HIS A 86 -7.11 23.19 -1.76
C HIS A 86 -7.18 22.73 -0.30
N ILE A 87 -6.54 21.60 0.00
CA ILE A 87 -6.52 20.98 1.33
C ILE A 87 -5.14 21.18 1.95
N ASP A 88 -5.06 22.07 2.94
CA ASP A 88 -3.81 22.39 3.67
C ASP A 88 -3.68 21.66 5.01
N GLN A 89 -4.66 20.83 5.37
CA GLN A 89 -4.75 20.17 6.68
C GLN A 89 -5.25 18.73 6.53
N ASP A 90 -4.94 17.91 7.52
CA ASP A 90 -5.41 16.51 7.54
C ASP A 90 -6.93 16.46 7.61
N ILE A 91 -7.53 15.73 6.68
CA ILE A 91 -8.98 15.49 6.64
C ILE A 91 -9.28 13.99 6.58
N VAL A 92 -10.43 13.61 7.13
CA VAL A 92 -10.97 12.26 7.00
C VAL A 92 -12.09 12.29 5.96
N VAL A 93 -11.92 11.51 4.90
CA VAL A 93 -12.88 11.43 3.79
C VAL A 93 -13.59 10.09 3.85
N VAL A 94 -14.90 10.11 3.99
CA VAL A 94 -15.75 8.91 3.89
C VAL A 94 -16.34 8.89 2.49
N THR A 95 -16.05 7.83 1.73
CA THR A 95 -16.50 7.68 0.34
C THR A 95 -17.59 6.62 0.23
N THR A 96 -18.24 6.55 -0.93
CA THR A 96 -19.24 5.52 -1.25
C THR A 96 -18.62 4.23 -1.78
N ILE A 97 -17.30 4.20 -1.93
CA ILE A 97 -16.54 3.08 -2.51
C ILE A 97 -16.62 1.88 -1.57
N ASP A 98 -16.91 0.73 -2.17
CA ASP A 98 -16.99 -0.55 -1.49
C ASP A 98 -15.74 -1.37 -1.85
N SER A 99 -14.91 -1.66 -0.85
CA SER A 99 -13.63 -2.36 -1.07
C SER A 99 -13.81 -3.78 -1.62
N GLY A 100 -14.92 -4.45 -1.31
CA GLY A 100 -15.25 -5.75 -1.85
C GLY A 100 -15.60 -5.68 -3.33
N LEU A 101 -16.50 -4.75 -3.70
CA LEU A 101 -16.86 -4.54 -5.10
C LEU A 101 -15.68 -4.01 -5.93
N GLN A 102 -14.84 -3.17 -5.35
CA GLN A 102 -13.61 -2.70 -5.98
C GLN A 102 -12.72 -3.89 -6.37
N ALA A 103 -12.38 -4.77 -5.42
CA ALA A 103 -11.54 -5.93 -5.70
C ALA A 103 -12.13 -6.89 -6.75
N VAL A 104 -13.47 -7.03 -6.77
CA VAL A 104 -14.17 -7.82 -7.79
C VAL A 104 -14.09 -7.17 -9.17
N ALA A 105 -14.31 -5.85 -9.26
CA ALA A 105 -14.22 -5.09 -10.50
C ALA A 105 -12.81 -5.15 -11.11
N GLU A 106 -11.78 -5.00 -10.27
CA GLU A 106 -10.39 -5.08 -10.68
C GLU A 106 -10.05 -6.44 -11.29
N ARG A 107 -10.44 -7.51 -10.61
CA ARG A 107 -10.24 -8.87 -11.10
C ARG A 107 -11.00 -9.12 -12.40
N ALA A 108 -12.27 -8.69 -12.48
CA ALA A 108 -13.08 -8.88 -13.68
C ALA A 108 -12.46 -8.20 -14.91
N LEU A 109 -11.96 -6.97 -14.77
CA LEU A 109 -11.31 -6.26 -15.86
C LEU A 109 -9.99 -6.93 -16.26
N ALA A 110 -9.17 -7.31 -15.28
CA ALA A 110 -7.90 -7.99 -15.53
C ALA A 110 -8.08 -9.33 -16.24
N ASP A 111 -9.06 -10.13 -15.81
CA ASP A 111 -9.37 -11.44 -16.40
C ASP A 111 -9.87 -11.27 -17.84
N GLU A 112 -10.71 -10.28 -18.12
CA GLU A 112 -11.23 -10.01 -19.47
C GLU A 112 -10.13 -9.52 -20.42
N LEU A 113 -9.25 -8.61 -19.97
CA LEU A 113 -8.10 -8.16 -20.75
C LEU A 113 -7.12 -9.31 -21.02
N ALA A 114 -6.88 -10.18 -20.04
CA ALA A 114 -6.04 -11.37 -20.25
C ALA A 114 -6.66 -12.35 -21.25
N ALA A 115 -7.98 -12.56 -21.19
CA ALA A 115 -8.67 -13.52 -22.05
C ALA A 115 -8.86 -13.04 -23.50
N LYS A 116 -9.12 -11.74 -23.70
CA LYS A 116 -9.56 -11.19 -25.00
C LYS A 116 -8.70 -10.03 -25.52
N GLY A 117 -7.94 -9.36 -24.65
CA GLY A 117 -7.16 -8.17 -25.02
C GLY A 117 -6.20 -8.42 -26.17
N ALA A 118 -5.42 -9.50 -26.13
CA ALA A 118 -4.47 -9.84 -27.20
C ALA A 118 -5.14 -10.06 -28.57
N LYS A 119 -6.33 -10.68 -28.59
CA LYS A 119 -7.08 -10.92 -29.84
C LYS A 119 -7.65 -9.62 -30.41
N GLY A 120 -8.06 -8.70 -29.54
CA GLY A 120 -8.60 -7.40 -29.91
C GLY A 120 -7.54 -6.31 -30.12
N GLN A 121 -6.26 -6.60 -29.86
CA GLN A 121 -5.20 -5.58 -29.75
C GLN A 121 -5.55 -4.48 -28.72
N VAL A 122 -6.23 -4.88 -27.63
CA VAL A 122 -6.63 -4.00 -26.53
C VAL A 122 -5.76 -4.30 -25.33
N SER A 123 -5.12 -3.26 -24.79
CA SER A 123 -4.26 -3.35 -23.60
C SER A 123 -4.81 -2.58 -22.40
N GLN A 124 -5.94 -1.90 -22.57
CA GLN A 124 -6.49 -0.95 -21.59
C GLN A 124 -8.01 -1.12 -21.47
N GLY A 125 -8.56 -0.79 -20.32
CA GLY A 125 -10.00 -0.87 -20.06
C GLY A 125 -10.46 -0.01 -18.89
N ALA A 126 -11.78 0.10 -18.74
CA ALA A 126 -12.39 0.83 -17.65
C ALA A 126 -13.68 0.15 -17.20
N LEU A 127 -13.97 0.24 -15.90
CA LEU A 127 -15.19 -0.27 -15.28
C LEU A 127 -15.62 0.70 -14.18
N ILE A 128 -16.90 1.10 -14.22
CA ILE A 128 -17.54 1.88 -13.16
C ILE A 128 -18.78 1.12 -12.70
N SER A 129 -18.88 0.93 -11.38
CA SER A 129 -20.07 0.39 -10.72
C SER A 129 -20.70 1.49 -9.89
N MET A 130 -21.98 1.77 -10.13
CA MET A 130 -22.71 2.88 -9.52
C MET A 130 -24.12 2.43 -9.16
N THR A 131 -24.64 2.93 -8.05
CA THR A 131 -26.04 2.74 -7.67
C THR A 131 -26.95 3.74 -8.41
N PRO A 132 -28.27 3.49 -8.50
CA PRO A 132 -29.19 4.37 -9.23
C PRO A 132 -29.27 5.82 -8.71
N ASP A 133 -28.92 6.04 -7.45
CA ASP A 133 -28.82 7.36 -6.80
C ASP A 133 -27.48 8.07 -7.09
N GLY A 134 -26.59 7.47 -7.88
CA GLY A 134 -25.35 8.09 -8.34
C GLY A 134 -24.12 7.80 -7.46
N ALA A 135 -24.24 6.96 -6.44
CA ALA A 135 -23.11 6.63 -5.59
C ALA A 135 -22.17 5.64 -6.30
N VAL A 136 -20.93 6.06 -6.54
CA VAL A 136 -19.89 5.21 -7.13
C VAL A 136 -19.43 4.19 -6.09
N ARG A 137 -19.59 2.90 -6.39
CA ARG A 137 -19.24 1.77 -5.53
C ARG A 137 -17.89 1.16 -5.88
N ALA A 138 -17.52 1.18 -7.15
CA ALA A 138 -16.21 0.74 -7.64
C ALA A 138 -15.84 1.52 -8.90
N LEU A 139 -14.55 1.81 -9.05
CA LEU A 139 -14.00 2.52 -10.20
C LEU A 139 -12.62 1.94 -10.53
N VAL A 140 -12.49 1.45 -11.75
CA VAL A 140 -11.25 0.90 -12.28
C VAL A 140 -10.96 1.56 -13.62
N GLY A 141 -9.75 2.11 -13.76
CA GLY A 141 -9.19 2.55 -15.03
C GLY A 141 -7.85 1.88 -15.26
N GLY A 142 -7.37 1.92 -16.51
CA GLY A 142 -6.12 1.28 -16.92
C GLY A 142 -6.39 0.18 -17.90
#